data_AF-A0A173VQE0-F1
#
_entry.id   AF-A0A173VQE0-F1
#
_cell.length_a   1.000
_cell.length_b   1.000
_cell.length_c   1.000
_cell.angle_alpha   90.00
_cell.angle_beta   90.00
_cell.angle_gamma   90.00
#
_symmetry.space_group_name_H-M   'P 1'
#
loop_
_entity.id
_entity.type
_entity.pdbx_description
1 polymer ?
#
loop_
_entity_poly.entity_id
_entity_poly.type
_entity_poly.pdbx_seq_one_letter_code
_entity_poly.pdbx_strand_id
1 'polypeptide(L)'
;MKIFKMDFYKLSQKKGFLIFICFILLFTLSSAFAYSNASENEMNSLLQDFTSMKYIWIASTDVLYQGSTLFSLMLLGIILANLYFEDFKTGCYKYIIMTGVNKINFFIGKLLFTTFVVLGFIVISFICVTTIGILFWGTYDLSMRKITEAFALYVITIIPITSFIFFLYDIVLIIKNVRIVNFLAVIIPLIIGILDSITGTKKLSPIGLLSIFNEEPPIAGIPNLSGYLIVELIWLFVFVFINYIIQKKYQDTI
;
A
#
# COMPACT_ATOMS: atom_id res chain seq x y z
N MET A 1 -12.18 11.14 16.83
CA MET A 1 -13.28 10.34 16.21
C MET A 1 -14.08 11.09 15.13
N LYS A 2 -14.43 12.38 15.30
CA LYS A 2 -15.16 13.14 14.25
C LYS A 2 -14.38 13.30 12.93
N ILE A 3 -13.08 13.62 12.99
CA ILE A 3 -12.20 13.74 11.80
C ILE A 3 -12.12 12.43 11.03
N PHE A 4 -11.85 11.33 11.74
CA PHE A 4 -11.82 9.98 11.18
C PHE A 4 -13.10 9.64 10.41
N LYS A 5 -14.29 9.86 11.01
CA LYS A 5 -15.58 9.63 10.33
C LYS A 5 -15.77 10.51 9.09
N MET A 6 -15.37 11.77 9.17
CA MET A 6 -15.46 12.72 8.05
C MET A 6 -14.60 12.27 6.87
N ASP A 7 -13.37 11.81 7.11
CA ASP A 7 -12.47 11.37 6.05
C ASP A 7 -12.97 10.10 5.35
N PHE A 8 -13.54 9.15 6.11
CA PHE A 8 -14.23 8.00 5.52
C PHE A 8 -15.42 8.40 4.66
N TYR A 9 -16.19 9.39 5.10
CA TYR A 9 -17.30 9.93 4.32
C TYR A 9 -16.80 10.56 3.00
N LYS A 10 -15.72 11.35 3.04
CA LYS A 10 -15.10 11.93 1.83
C LYS A 10 -14.59 10.86 0.87
N LEU A 11 -13.91 9.84 1.39
CA LEU A 11 -13.43 8.70 0.61
C LEU A 11 -14.57 7.97 -0.11
N SER A 12 -15.69 7.75 0.60
CA SER A 12 -16.89 7.11 0.04
C SER A 12 -17.53 7.96 -1.06
N GLN A 13 -17.73 9.26 -0.81
CA GLN A 13 -18.32 10.20 -1.79
C GLN A 13 -17.52 10.29 -3.09
N LYS A 14 -16.19 10.26 -3.00
CA LYS A 14 -15.30 10.32 -4.17
C LYS A 14 -15.21 9.02 -4.96
N LYS A 15 -15.94 7.97 -4.54
CA LYS A 15 -15.88 6.62 -5.13
C LYS A 15 -14.46 6.04 -5.18
N GLY A 16 -13.51 6.59 -4.40
CA GLY A 16 -12.12 6.13 -4.39
C GLY A 16 -12.03 4.67 -3.97
N PHE A 17 -12.90 4.26 -3.04
CA PHE A 17 -13.00 2.87 -2.60
C PHE A 17 -13.55 1.91 -3.68
N LEU A 18 -14.44 2.38 -4.55
CA LEU A 18 -14.94 1.58 -5.68
C LEU A 18 -13.86 1.39 -6.74
N ILE A 19 -13.13 2.46 -7.08
CA ILE A 19 -11.99 2.40 -8.01
C ILE A 19 -10.95 1.40 -7.49
N PHE A 20 -10.68 1.46 -6.20
CA PHE A 20 -9.79 0.53 -5.50
C PHE A 20 -10.24 -0.93 -5.63
N ILE A 21 -11.50 -1.25 -5.29
CA ILE A 21 -12.03 -2.62 -5.39
C ILE A 21 -12.00 -3.12 -6.84
N CYS A 22 -12.44 -2.29 -7.79
CA CYS A 22 -12.44 -2.64 -9.21
C CYS A 22 -11.02 -2.90 -9.72
N PHE A 23 -10.05 -2.08 -9.33
CA PHE A 23 -8.65 -2.27 -9.71
C PHE A 23 -8.13 -3.62 -9.24
N ILE A 24 -8.30 -3.96 -7.94
CA ILE A 24 -7.87 -5.25 -7.42
C ILE A 24 -8.54 -6.38 -8.16
N LEU A 25 -9.87 -6.36 -8.28
CA LEU A 25 -10.61 -7.47 -8.90
C LEU A 25 -10.16 -7.70 -10.33
N LEU A 26 -10.04 -6.64 -11.14
CA LEU A 26 -9.58 -6.75 -12.52
C LEU A 26 -8.13 -7.24 -12.60
N PHE A 27 -7.25 -6.69 -11.75
CA PHE A 27 -5.84 -7.02 -11.78
C PHE A 27 -5.59 -8.47 -11.33
N THR A 28 -6.22 -8.89 -10.23
CA THR A 28 -6.14 -10.26 -9.71
C THR A 28 -6.79 -11.28 -10.64
N LEU A 29 -7.88 -10.92 -11.32
CA LEU A 29 -8.49 -11.81 -12.32
C LEU A 29 -7.62 -11.93 -13.57
N SER A 30 -7.05 -10.81 -14.04
CA SER A 30 -6.11 -10.80 -15.16
C SER A 30 -4.85 -11.60 -14.85
N SER A 31 -4.30 -11.47 -13.64
CA SER A 31 -3.13 -12.26 -13.23
C SER A 31 -3.45 -13.74 -13.14
N ALA A 32 -4.60 -14.11 -12.56
CA ALA A 32 -5.00 -15.51 -12.47
C ALA A 32 -5.15 -16.15 -13.86
N PHE A 33 -5.76 -15.42 -14.81
CA PHE A 33 -5.87 -15.87 -16.20
C PHE A 33 -4.50 -16.04 -16.87
N ALA A 34 -3.58 -15.08 -16.66
CA ALA A 34 -2.22 -15.17 -17.19
C ALA A 34 -1.45 -16.38 -16.63
N TYR A 35 -1.50 -16.61 -15.32
CA TYR A 35 -0.84 -17.77 -14.71
C TYR A 35 -1.49 -19.09 -15.12
N SER A 36 -2.82 -19.15 -15.25
CA SER A 36 -3.53 -20.34 -15.72
C SER A 36 -3.04 -20.75 -17.11
N ASN A 37 -3.04 -19.82 -18.06
CA ASN A 37 -2.58 -20.07 -19.43
C ASN A 37 -1.08 -20.41 -19.48
N ALA A 38 -0.28 -19.79 -18.63
CA ALA A 38 1.16 -20.06 -18.57
C ALA A 38 1.46 -21.42 -17.92
N SER A 39 0.63 -21.90 -17.00
CA SER A 39 0.75 -23.22 -16.38
C SER A 39 0.35 -24.37 -17.31
N GLU A 40 -0.55 -24.11 -18.27
CA GLU A 40 -0.92 -25.07 -19.32
C GLU A 40 0.20 -25.25 -20.37
N ASN A 41 1.07 -24.25 -20.53
CA ASN A 41 2.24 -24.35 -21.41
C ASN A 41 3.39 -25.08 -20.70
N GLU A 42 3.63 -26.34 -21.07
CA GLU A 42 4.63 -27.25 -20.47
C GLU A 42 6.09 -26.71 -20.43
N MET A 43 6.39 -25.61 -21.12
CA MET A 43 7.72 -24.99 -21.17
C MET A 43 8.17 -24.33 -19.86
N ASN A 44 7.25 -24.00 -18.94
CA ASN A 44 7.59 -23.36 -17.66
C ASN A 44 7.45 -24.35 -16.49
N SER A 45 8.55 -25.04 -16.16
CA SER A 45 8.61 -26.01 -15.06
C SER A 45 8.26 -25.40 -13.68
N LEU A 46 8.47 -24.09 -13.49
CA LEU A 46 8.06 -23.34 -12.28
C LEU A 46 6.52 -23.23 -12.12
N LEU A 47 5.76 -23.40 -13.21
CA LEU A 47 4.31 -23.29 -13.24
C LEU A 47 3.60 -24.65 -13.34
N GLN A 48 4.36 -25.74 -13.50
CA GLN A 48 3.82 -27.09 -13.34
C GLN A 48 3.38 -27.28 -11.88
N ASP A 49 2.20 -27.90 -11.68
CA ASP A 49 1.53 -28.05 -10.38
C ASP A 49 1.23 -26.71 -9.67
N PHE A 50 0.67 -25.75 -10.40
CA PHE A 50 0.18 -24.50 -9.82
C PHE A 50 -1.03 -24.77 -8.91
N THR A 51 -0.94 -24.36 -7.64
CA THR A 51 -2.01 -24.52 -6.65
C THR A 51 -2.59 -23.17 -6.25
N SER A 52 -3.80 -23.19 -5.70
CA SER A 52 -4.42 -21.97 -5.14
C SER A 52 -3.54 -21.31 -4.07
N MET A 53 -2.83 -22.11 -3.27
CA MET A 53 -1.90 -21.58 -2.28
C MET A 53 -0.68 -20.90 -2.91
N LYS A 54 -0.05 -21.51 -3.92
CA LYS A 54 1.06 -20.90 -4.68
C LYS A 54 0.62 -19.56 -5.29
N TYR A 55 -0.58 -19.51 -5.87
CA TYR A 55 -1.15 -18.27 -6.38
C TYR A 55 -1.32 -17.21 -5.29
N ILE A 56 -1.88 -17.56 -4.13
CA ILE A 56 -2.08 -16.62 -3.02
C ILE A 56 -0.74 -16.01 -2.56
N TRP A 57 0.31 -16.82 -2.49
CA TRP A 57 1.65 -16.33 -2.18
C TRP A 57 2.20 -15.42 -3.27
N ILE A 58 2.24 -15.87 -4.52
CA ILE A 58 2.81 -15.11 -5.64
C ILE A 58 2.02 -13.81 -5.88
N ALA A 59 0.70 -13.84 -5.74
CA ALA A 59 -0.12 -12.65 -5.92
C ALA A 59 0.13 -11.58 -4.83
N SER A 60 0.61 -12.01 -3.66
CA SER A 60 1.04 -11.07 -2.61
C SER A 60 2.33 -10.34 -2.98
N THR A 61 3.18 -10.94 -3.81
CA THR A 61 4.54 -10.46 -4.04
C THR A 61 4.74 -9.86 -5.42
N ASP A 62 4.26 -10.55 -6.44
CA ASP A 62 4.51 -10.27 -7.86
C ASP A 62 3.36 -9.49 -8.52
N VAL A 63 2.16 -9.54 -7.93
CA VAL A 63 0.95 -8.94 -8.53
C VAL A 63 0.63 -7.61 -7.84
N LEU A 64 0.41 -7.62 -6.53
CA LEU A 64 -0.05 -6.39 -5.84
C LEU A 64 1.09 -5.44 -5.48
N TYR A 65 2.27 -5.97 -5.17
CA TYR A 65 3.41 -5.22 -4.66
C TYR A 65 4.68 -5.43 -5.47
N GLN A 66 4.52 -5.72 -6.76
CA GLN A 66 5.64 -6.00 -7.66
C GLN A 66 6.71 -4.92 -7.57
N GLY A 67 7.94 -5.34 -7.28
CA GLY A 67 9.06 -4.44 -7.02
C GLY A 67 9.25 -3.36 -8.09
N SER A 68 9.02 -3.65 -9.37
CA SER A 68 9.26 -2.69 -10.47
C SER A 68 8.13 -1.70 -10.73
N THR A 69 6.86 -2.06 -10.46
CA THR A 69 5.70 -1.27 -10.90
C THR A 69 4.73 -0.86 -9.79
N LEU A 70 4.82 -1.42 -8.57
CA LEU A 70 4.16 -0.98 -7.33
C LEU A 70 2.79 -0.28 -7.50
N PHE A 71 1.91 -0.79 -8.37
CA PHE A 71 0.69 -0.06 -8.79
C PHE A 71 -0.26 0.23 -7.63
N SER A 72 -0.37 -0.71 -6.69
CA SER A 72 -1.15 -0.56 -5.45
C SER A 72 -0.71 0.65 -4.65
N LEU A 73 0.61 0.88 -4.57
CA LEU A 73 1.21 1.99 -3.84
C LEU A 73 0.92 3.33 -4.54
N MET A 74 1.01 3.36 -5.87
CA MET A 74 0.69 4.55 -6.67
C MET A 74 -0.77 4.96 -6.51
N LEU A 75 -1.69 4.00 -6.66
CA LEU A 75 -3.13 4.25 -6.58
C LEU A 75 -3.55 4.73 -5.18
N LEU A 76 -3.07 4.07 -4.12
CA LEU A 76 -3.30 4.51 -2.75
C LEU A 76 -2.70 5.90 -2.49
N GLY A 77 -1.46 6.12 -2.95
CA GLY A 77 -0.77 7.40 -2.81
C GLY A 77 -1.56 8.55 -3.44
N ILE A 78 -2.05 8.38 -4.67
CA ILE A 78 -2.89 9.38 -5.35
C ILE A 78 -4.18 9.64 -4.54
N ILE A 79 -4.94 8.60 -4.19
CA ILE A 79 -6.24 8.79 -3.53
C ILE A 79 -6.07 9.51 -2.20
N LEU A 80 -5.14 9.03 -1.36
CA LEU A 80 -4.95 9.56 -0.02
C LEU A 80 -4.30 10.94 -0.03
N ALA A 81 -3.32 11.19 -0.91
CA ALA A 81 -2.72 12.52 -1.04
C ALA A 81 -3.73 13.57 -1.53
N ASN A 82 -4.64 13.21 -2.45
CA ASN A 82 -5.71 14.11 -2.89
C ASN A 82 -6.70 14.42 -1.76
N LEU A 83 -7.10 13.41 -0.96
CA LEU A 83 -7.97 13.61 0.20
C LEU A 83 -7.31 14.48 1.26
N TYR A 84 -6.02 14.27 1.51
CA TYR A 84 -5.26 15.06 2.46
C TYR A 84 -5.11 16.52 1.98
N PHE A 85 -4.74 16.73 0.71
CA PHE A 85 -4.62 18.07 0.12
C PHE A 85 -5.93 18.86 0.13
N GLU A 86 -7.07 18.18 -0.09
CA GLU A 86 -8.38 18.83 -0.12
C GLU A 86 -8.69 19.58 1.17
N ASP A 87 -8.30 19.05 2.33
CA ASP A 87 -8.52 19.73 3.61
C ASP A 87 -7.82 21.09 3.68
N PHE A 88 -6.64 21.20 3.07
CA PHE A 88 -5.88 22.45 3.01
C PHE A 88 -6.40 23.36 1.90
N LYS A 89 -6.75 22.82 0.73
CA LYS A 89 -7.25 23.59 -0.42
C LYS A 89 -8.60 24.25 -0.14
N THR A 90 -9.53 23.52 0.49
CA THR A 90 -10.91 23.97 0.71
C THR A 90 -11.07 24.84 1.96
N GLY A 91 -9.99 25.07 2.72
CA GLY A 91 -10.05 25.75 4.01
C GLY A 91 -10.72 24.91 5.12
N CYS A 92 -11.10 23.66 4.85
CA CYS A 92 -11.65 22.75 5.86
C CYS A 92 -10.71 22.59 7.06
N TYR A 93 -9.40 22.53 6.84
CA TYR A 93 -8.41 22.47 7.91
C TYR A 93 -8.56 23.66 8.88
N LYS A 94 -8.62 24.89 8.35
CA LYS A 94 -8.80 26.11 9.16
C LYS A 94 -10.10 26.07 9.94
N TYR A 95 -11.20 25.67 9.30
CA TYR A 95 -12.49 25.53 9.98
C TYR A 95 -12.46 24.49 11.11
N ILE A 96 -11.81 23.34 10.89
CA ILE A 96 -11.66 22.29 11.90
C ILE A 96 -10.86 22.79 13.11
N ILE A 97 -9.78 23.56 12.89
CA ILE A 97 -9.02 24.16 13.99
C ILE A 97 -9.85 25.23 14.71
N MET A 98 -10.59 26.08 13.99
CA MET A 98 -11.44 27.13 14.57
C MET A 98 -12.62 26.57 15.38
N THR A 99 -13.14 25.39 15.04
CA THR A 99 -14.17 24.70 15.83
C THR A 99 -13.65 24.06 17.13
N GLY A 100 -12.38 24.31 17.48
CA GLY A 100 -11.77 23.90 18.75
C GLY A 100 -11.01 22.57 18.68
N VAL A 101 -10.84 21.98 17.50
CA VAL A 101 -10.02 20.76 17.37
C VAL A 101 -8.54 21.14 17.37
N ASN A 102 -7.79 20.63 18.34
CA ASN A 102 -6.35 20.84 18.41
C ASN A 102 -5.62 20.19 17.21
N LYS A 103 -4.54 20.82 16.73
CA LYS A 103 -3.71 20.32 15.60
C LYS A 103 -3.22 18.88 15.84
N ILE A 104 -2.91 18.52 17.09
CA ILE A 104 -2.50 17.15 17.47
C ILE A 104 -3.63 16.15 17.22
N ASN A 105 -4.88 16.51 17.53
CA ASN A 105 -6.03 15.62 17.30
C ASN A 105 -6.33 15.47 15.81
N PHE A 106 -6.06 16.50 15.01
CA PHE A 106 -6.13 16.40 13.55
C PHE A 106 -5.06 15.45 13.01
N PHE A 107 -3.81 15.61 13.43
CA PHE A 107 -2.70 14.72 13.09
C PHE A 107 -3.01 13.25 13.39
N ILE A 108 -3.36 12.95 14.64
CA ILE A 108 -3.70 11.58 15.08
C ILE A 108 -4.90 11.04 14.28
N GLY A 109 -5.89 11.89 14.01
CA GLY A 109 -7.04 11.52 13.19
C GLY A 109 -6.63 11.09 11.77
N LYS A 110 -5.70 11.81 11.15
CA LYS A 110 -5.17 11.50 9.82
C LYS A 110 -4.29 10.25 9.81
N LEU A 111 -3.46 10.07 10.83
CA LEU A 111 -2.66 8.87 11.00
C LEU A 111 -3.54 7.63 11.11
N LEU A 112 -4.52 7.64 12.02
CA LEU A 112 -5.46 6.53 12.17
C LEU A 112 -6.24 6.30 10.87
N PHE A 113 -6.77 7.36 10.24
CA PHE A 113 -7.50 7.24 8.98
C PHE A 113 -6.65 6.54 7.91
N THR A 114 -5.42 7.00 7.68
CA THR A 114 -4.50 6.39 6.71
C THR A 114 -4.26 4.91 7.02
N THR A 115 -3.91 4.57 8.27
CA THR A 115 -3.65 3.16 8.66
C THR A 115 -4.87 2.27 8.46
N PHE A 116 -6.08 2.73 8.79
CA PHE A 116 -7.31 1.96 8.59
C PHE A 116 -7.67 1.79 7.12
N VAL A 117 -7.44 2.79 6.26
CA VAL A 117 -7.65 2.66 4.82
C VAL A 117 -6.67 1.67 4.20
N VAL A 118 -5.39 1.72 4.61
CA VAL A 118 -4.37 0.76 4.16
C VAL A 118 -4.69 -0.66 4.66
N LEU A 119 -5.11 -0.82 5.91
CA LEU A 119 -5.55 -2.13 6.43
C LEU A 119 -6.75 -2.66 5.64
N GLY A 120 -7.75 -1.82 5.38
CA GLY A 120 -8.90 -2.19 4.55
C GLY A 120 -8.49 -2.59 3.13
N PHE A 121 -7.51 -1.89 2.55
CA PHE A 121 -6.93 -2.23 1.25
C PHE A 121 -6.37 -3.66 1.27
N ILE A 122 -5.56 -3.97 2.26
CA ILE A 122 -4.84 -5.24 2.38
C ILE A 122 -5.82 -6.39 2.60
N VAL A 123 -6.80 -6.21 3.50
CA VAL A 123 -7.80 -7.25 3.78
C VAL A 123 -8.64 -7.56 2.54
N ILE A 124 -9.10 -6.54 1.80
CA ILE A 124 -9.86 -6.75 0.57
C ILE A 124 -9.00 -7.43 -0.49
N SER A 125 -7.75 -7.00 -0.65
CA SER A 125 -6.79 -7.61 -1.57
C SER A 125 -6.63 -9.11 -1.29
N PHE A 126 -6.42 -9.45 -0.02
CA PHE A 126 -6.25 -10.84 0.40
C PHE A 126 -7.51 -11.69 0.14
N ILE A 127 -8.70 -11.15 0.44
CA ILE A 127 -9.97 -11.84 0.17
C ILE A 127 -10.14 -12.07 -1.34
N CYS A 128 -9.90 -11.06 -2.17
CA CYS A 128 -10.00 -11.16 -3.63
C CYS A 128 -9.03 -12.21 -4.18
N VAL A 129 -7.76 -12.14 -3.80
CA VAL A 129 -6.72 -13.09 -4.23
C VAL A 129 -7.06 -14.51 -3.81
N THR A 130 -7.48 -14.71 -2.56
CA THR A 130 -7.86 -16.03 -2.04
C THR A 130 -9.06 -16.60 -2.78
N THR A 131 -10.10 -15.78 -3.00
CA THR A 131 -11.30 -16.20 -3.70
C THR A 131 -10.99 -16.59 -5.15
N ILE A 132 -10.20 -15.77 -5.87
CA ILE A 132 -9.82 -16.03 -7.25
C ILE A 132 -8.91 -17.25 -7.35
N GLY A 133 -7.96 -17.41 -6.42
CA GLY A 133 -7.09 -18.59 -6.36
C GLY A 133 -7.90 -19.89 -6.20
N ILE A 134 -8.93 -19.87 -5.35
CA ILE A 134 -9.85 -21.00 -5.18
C ILE A 134 -10.67 -21.27 -6.45
N LEU A 135 -11.14 -20.22 -7.15
CA LEU A 135 -11.94 -20.38 -8.37
C LEU A 135 -11.17 -21.05 -9.51
N PHE A 136 -9.88 -20.75 -9.66
CA PHE A 136 -9.05 -21.29 -10.75
C PHE A 136 -8.40 -22.64 -10.42
N TRP A 137 -7.95 -22.85 -9.17
CA TRP A 137 -7.13 -24.04 -8.80
C TRP A 137 -7.73 -24.87 -7.64
N GLY A 138 -8.92 -24.55 -7.15
CA GLY A 138 -9.62 -25.31 -6.11
C GLY A 138 -9.01 -25.19 -4.71
N THR A 139 -9.43 -26.06 -3.79
CA THR A 139 -9.12 -25.95 -2.35
C THR A 139 -8.11 -26.99 -1.83
N TYR A 140 -7.55 -27.82 -2.72
CA TYR A 140 -6.85 -29.05 -2.35
C TYR A 140 -5.56 -28.86 -1.51
N ASP A 141 -4.92 -27.70 -1.55
CA ASP A 141 -3.68 -27.39 -0.80
C ASP A 141 -3.86 -26.30 0.28
N LEU A 142 -5.12 -25.94 0.60
CA LEU A 142 -5.41 -24.91 1.58
C LEU A 142 -5.38 -25.47 3.00
N SER A 143 -4.41 -25.01 3.79
CA SER A 143 -4.41 -25.20 5.24
C SER A 143 -4.52 -23.86 5.96
N MET A 144 -5.25 -23.82 7.07
CA MET A 144 -5.42 -22.58 7.87
C MET A 144 -4.08 -21.98 8.29
N ARG A 145 -3.08 -22.83 8.54
CA ARG A 145 -1.71 -22.38 8.83
C ARG A 145 -1.11 -21.60 7.66
N LYS A 146 -1.09 -22.19 6.45
CA LYS A 146 -0.53 -21.54 5.25
C LYS A 146 -1.27 -20.23 4.91
N ILE A 147 -2.61 -20.21 5.03
CA ILE A 147 -3.43 -19.01 4.83
C ILE A 147 -3.07 -17.90 5.82
N THR A 148 -2.88 -18.25 7.09
CA THR A 148 -2.51 -17.28 8.14
C THR A 148 -1.10 -16.72 7.92
N GLU A 149 -0.15 -17.57 7.52
CA GLU A 149 1.20 -17.14 7.18
C GLU A 149 1.20 -16.19 5.96
N ALA A 150 0.41 -16.48 4.93
CA ALA A 150 0.24 -15.58 3.79
C ALA A 150 -0.42 -14.26 4.21
N PHE A 151 -1.48 -14.30 5.01
CA PHE A 151 -2.12 -13.09 5.53
C PHE A 151 -1.15 -12.22 6.35
N ALA A 152 -0.26 -12.84 7.13
CA ALA A 152 0.75 -12.10 7.88
C ALA A 152 1.69 -11.31 6.95
N LEU A 153 2.08 -11.86 5.80
CA LEU A 153 2.86 -11.11 4.79
C LEU A 153 2.10 -9.90 4.26
N TYR A 154 0.82 -10.08 3.92
CA TYR A 154 -0.06 -8.98 3.52
C TYR A 154 -0.11 -7.88 4.58
N VAL A 155 -0.27 -8.23 5.86
CA VAL A 155 -0.31 -7.27 6.97
C VAL A 155 1.00 -6.51 7.15
N ILE A 156 2.15 -7.15 6.91
CA ILE A 156 3.46 -6.48 7.01
C ILE A 156 3.56 -5.30 6.02
N THR A 157 2.90 -5.37 4.86
CA THR A 157 2.91 -4.29 3.86
C THR A 157 2.29 -2.98 4.34
N ILE A 158 1.55 -2.98 5.46
CA ILE A 158 1.04 -1.74 6.09
C ILE A 158 2.17 -0.74 6.33
N ILE A 159 3.34 -1.22 6.76
CA ILE A 159 4.47 -0.38 7.14
C ILE A 159 4.99 0.44 5.93
N PRO A 160 5.50 -0.18 4.85
CA PRO A 160 6.02 0.56 3.70
C PRO A 160 4.93 1.40 3.00
N ILE A 161 3.70 0.90 2.91
CA ILE A 161 2.59 1.66 2.30
C ILE A 161 2.29 2.93 3.09
N THR A 162 2.15 2.82 4.42
CA THR A 162 1.87 3.97 5.29
C THR A 162 3.03 4.95 5.28
N SER A 163 4.27 4.45 5.31
CA SER A 163 5.50 5.24 5.21
C SER A 163 5.48 6.13 3.97
N PHE A 164 5.22 5.53 2.80
CA PHE A 164 5.14 6.25 1.53
C PHE A 164 4.00 7.28 1.48
N ILE A 165 2.82 6.96 2.03
CA ILE A 165 1.69 7.91 2.07
C ILE A 165 2.05 9.13 2.94
N PHE A 166 2.71 8.93 4.07
CA PHE A 166 3.15 10.04 4.93
C PHE A 166 4.22 10.90 4.25
N PHE A 167 5.15 10.28 3.53
CA PHE A 167 6.08 11.00 2.68
C PHE A 167 5.35 11.87 1.63
N LEU A 168 4.30 11.36 0.98
CA LEU A 168 3.47 12.18 0.10
C LEU A 168 2.74 13.30 0.85
N TYR A 169 2.24 13.06 2.06
CA TYR A 169 1.63 14.09 2.89
C TYR A 169 2.61 15.22 3.23
N ASP A 170 3.87 14.90 3.49
CA ASP A 170 4.92 15.90 3.72
C ASP A 170 5.12 16.78 2.49
N ILE A 171 5.20 16.16 1.31
CA ILE A 171 5.29 16.87 0.03
C ILE A 171 4.04 17.74 -0.20
N VAL A 172 2.85 17.25 0.13
CA VAL A 172 1.59 18.03 0.04
C VAL A 172 1.69 19.31 0.85
N LEU A 173 2.19 19.23 2.08
CA LEU A 173 2.32 20.40 2.97
C LEU A 173 3.36 21.40 2.47
N ILE A 174 4.44 20.93 1.82
CA ILE A 174 5.54 21.77 1.32
C ILE A 174 5.17 22.42 -0.02
N ILE A 175 4.77 21.62 -1.01
CA ILE A 175 4.57 22.07 -2.40
C ILE A 175 3.21 22.76 -2.56
N LYS A 176 2.19 22.34 -1.79
CA LYS A 176 0.81 22.83 -1.88
C LYS A 176 0.21 22.76 -3.30
N ASN A 177 0.69 21.85 -4.14
CA ASN A 177 0.18 21.63 -5.50
C ASN A 177 -0.09 20.13 -5.74
N VAL A 178 -1.36 19.77 -5.80
CA VAL A 178 -1.79 18.38 -5.93
C VAL A 178 -1.39 17.74 -7.26
N ARG A 179 -1.23 18.51 -8.34
CA ARG A 179 -0.82 17.94 -9.63
C ARG A 179 0.61 17.42 -9.56
N ILE A 180 1.49 18.19 -8.92
CA ILE A 180 2.89 17.80 -8.69
C ILE A 180 2.93 16.59 -7.73
N VAL A 181 2.16 16.61 -6.65
CA VAL A 181 2.08 15.49 -5.71
C VAL A 181 1.59 14.22 -6.41
N ASN A 182 0.54 14.30 -7.23
CA ASN A 182 0.02 13.15 -7.97
C ASN A 182 1.05 12.60 -8.96
N PHE A 183 1.80 13.47 -9.64
CA PHE A 183 2.92 13.07 -10.48
C PHE A 183 4.00 12.32 -9.69
N LEU A 184 4.39 12.86 -8.52
CA LEU A 184 5.38 12.23 -7.64
C LEU A 184 4.88 10.90 -7.04
N ALA A 185 3.58 10.78 -6.76
CA ALA A 185 2.96 9.54 -6.28
C ALA A 185 3.08 8.38 -7.28
N VAL A 186 3.24 8.68 -8.58
CA VAL A 186 3.47 7.68 -9.64
C VAL A 186 4.96 7.48 -9.88
N ILE A 187 5.70 8.58 -10.04
CA ILE A 187 7.12 8.52 -10.46
C ILE A 187 8.02 7.96 -9.38
N ILE A 188 7.78 8.27 -8.10
CA ILE A 188 8.67 7.83 -7.03
C ILE A 188 8.64 6.31 -6.85
N PRO A 189 7.47 5.64 -6.79
CA PRO A 189 7.43 4.18 -6.77
C PRO A 189 8.06 3.53 -7.99
N LEU A 190 7.91 4.11 -9.20
CA LEU A 190 8.58 3.60 -10.40
C LEU A 190 10.11 3.68 -10.28
N ILE A 191 10.64 4.86 -9.90
CA ILE A 191 12.09 5.06 -9.79
C ILE A 191 12.67 4.15 -8.72
N ILE A 192 12.08 4.13 -7.53
CA ILE A 192 12.58 3.28 -6.44
C ILE A 192 12.44 1.81 -6.82
N GLY A 193 11.34 1.41 -7.46
CA GLY A 193 11.17 0.03 -7.92
C GLY A 193 12.19 -0.43 -8.96
N ILE A 194 12.54 0.44 -9.90
CA ILE A 194 13.61 0.20 -10.86
C ILE A 194 14.97 0.14 -10.15
N LEU A 195 15.26 1.07 -9.24
CA LEU A 195 16.52 1.08 -8.50
C LEU A 195 16.67 -0.16 -7.62
N ASP A 196 15.63 -0.56 -6.91
CA ASP A 196 15.61 -1.74 -6.03
C ASP A 196 15.74 -3.05 -6.81
N SER A 197 15.26 -3.08 -8.06
CA SER A 197 15.41 -4.26 -8.93
C SER A 197 16.81 -4.38 -9.54
N ILE A 198 17.52 -3.27 -9.76
CA ILE A 198 18.85 -3.24 -10.38
C ILE A 198 19.99 -3.22 -9.34
N THR A 199 19.73 -2.79 -8.10
CA THR A 199 20.75 -2.56 -7.08
C THR A 199 20.42 -3.20 -5.73
N GLY A 200 21.41 -3.36 -4.85
CA GLY A 200 21.21 -3.84 -3.47
C GLY A 200 20.46 -2.85 -2.55
N THR A 201 19.92 -1.76 -3.08
CA THR A 201 19.24 -0.70 -2.32
C THR A 201 17.89 -1.14 -1.74
N LYS A 202 17.31 -2.25 -2.23
CA LYS A 202 16.13 -2.92 -1.66
C LYS A 202 16.23 -3.18 -0.15
N LYS A 203 17.44 -3.23 0.40
CA LYS A 203 17.70 -3.45 1.83
C LYS A 203 17.51 -2.20 2.70
N LEU A 204 17.51 -1.01 2.09
CA LEU A 204 17.53 0.29 2.77
C LEU A 204 16.41 1.24 2.35
N SER A 205 15.67 0.91 1.28
CA SER A 205 14.62 1.77 0.73
C SER A 205 13.34 1.72 1.59
N PRO A 206 12.52 2.78 1.57
CA PRO A 206 11.27 2.88 2.35
C PRO A 206 10.09 2.06 1.77
N ILE A 207 10.37 1.27 0.73
CA ILE A 207 9.43 0.34 0.08
C ILE A 207 10.15 -0.98 -0.25
N GLY A 208 11.35 -1.18 0.27
CA GLY A 208 12.27 -2.25 -0.14
C GLY A 208 11.79 -3.62 0.31
N LEU A 209 11.02 -3.66 1.40
CA LEU A 209 10.37 -4.88 1.82
C LEU A 209 9.34 -5.37 0.78
N LEU A 210 8.72 -4.47 0.00
CA LEU A 210 7.82 -4.83 -1.10
C LEU A 210 8.58 -5.46 -2.28
N SER A 211 9.85 -5.09 -2.51
CA SER A 211 10.66 -5.60 -3.62
C SER A 211 11.44 -6.90 -3.30
N ILE A 212 11.63 -7.21 -2.00
CA ILE A 212 12.34 -8.43 -1.54
C ILE A 212 11.47 -9.69 -1.64
N PHE A 213 10.16 -9.53 -1.77
CA PHE A 213 9.21 -10.63 -1.86
C PHE A 213 9.29 -11.47 -3.15
N ASN A 214 10.22 -11.15 -4.05
CA ASN A 214 10.55 -11.95 -5.23
C ASN A 214 11.45 -13.17 -4.92
N GLU A 215 11.94 -13.32 -3.69
CA GLU A 215 12.77 -14.46 -3.26
C GLU A 215 11.86 -15.55 -2.62
N GLU A 216 12.02 -16.80 -3.05
CA GLU A 216 11.09 -17.93 -2.86
C GLU A 216 10.40 -18.01 -1.47
N PRO A 217 9.05 -18.05 -1.39
CA PRO A 217 8.34 -18.37 -0.14
C PRO A 217 8.65 -19.81 0.29
N PRO A 218 8.69 -20.14 1.60
CA PRO A 218 7.97 -19.48 2.70
C PRO A 218 8.80 -18.43 3.47
N ILE A 219 8.18 -17.77 4.46
CA ILE A 219 8.79 -16.76 5.38
C ILE A 219 10.15 -17.21 5.94
N ALA A 220 10.34 -18.53 6.13
CA ALA A 220 11.59 -19.13 6.58
C ALA A 220 12.77 -18.97 5.60
N GLY A 221 12.48 -18.65 4.33
CA GLY A 221 13.43 -18.44 3.26
C GLY A 221 13.85 -16.99 3.04
N ILE A 222 13.16 -15.99 3.63
CA ILE A 222 13.52 -14.57 3.44
C ILE A 222 14.70 -14.22 4.36
N PRO A 223 15.93 -14.05 3.85
CA PRO A 223 17.08 -13.79 4.69
C PRO A 223 16.95 -12.40 5.33
N ASN A 224 16.98 -12.33 6.66
CA ASN A 224 17.00 -11.09 7.45
C ASN A 224 15.73 -10.21 7.37
N LEU A 225 14.53 -10.82 7.30
CA LEU A 225 13.24 -10.11 7.35
C LEU A 225 13.13 -9.10 8.51
N SER A 226 13.65 -9.45 9.70
CA SER A 226 13.68 -8.56 10.87
C SER A 226 14.48 -7.29 10.62
N GLY A 227 15.63 -7.37 9.93
CA GLY A 227 16.42 -6.21 9.55
C GLY A 227 15.67 -5.26 8.62
N TYR A 228 14.98 -5.80 7.61
CA TYR A 228 14.18 -4.99 6.68
C TYR A 228 13.00 -4.31 7.38
N LEU A 229 12.30 -5.03 8.26
CA LEU A 229 11.22 -4.46 9.06
C LEU A 229 11.70 -3.29 9.92
N ILE A 230 12.89 -3.39 10.53
CA ILE A 230 13.46 -2.30 11.34
C ILE A 230 13.70 -1.05 10.49
N VAL A 231 14.30 -1.20 9.31
CA VAL A 231 14.56 -0.09 8.39
C VAL A 231 13.25 0.59 7.97
N GLU A 232 12.24 -0.19 7.60
CA GLU A 232 10.92 0.32 7.21
C GLU A 232 10.21 1.04 8.35
N LEU A 233 10.32 0.54 9.58
CA LEU A 233 9.81 1.20 10.77
C LEU A 233 10.51 2.54 11.05
N ILE A 234 11.82 2.61 10.81
CA ILE A 234 12.57 3.87 10.92
C ILE A 234 12.05 4.88 9.89
N TRP A 235 11.87 4.48 8.64
CA TRP A 235 11.31 5.36 7.60
C TRP A 235 9.90 5.85 7.94
N LEU A 236 9.02 4.93 8.36
CA LEU A 236 7.67 5.27 8.81
C LEU A 236 7.74 6.30 9.95
N PHE A 237 8.57 6.07 10.96
CA PHE A 237 8.75 7.00 12.06
C PHE A 237 9.25 8.37 11.58
N VAL A 238 10.24 8.40 10.70
CA VAL A 238 10.82 9.64 10.15
C VAL A 238 9.75 10.46 9.42
N PHE A 239 9.00 9.87 8.48
CA PHE A 239 7.99 10.62 7.73
C PHE A 239 6.81 11.05 8.61
N VAL A 240 6.34 10.19 9.52
CA VAL A 240 5.31 10.55 10.50
C VAL A 240 5.77 11.73 11.38
N PHE A 241 7.04 11.72 11.80
CA PHE A 241 7.61 12.77 12.64
C PHE A 241 7.82 14.09 11.88
N ILE A 242 8.32 14.04 10.64
CA ILE A 242 8.42 15.20 9.76
C ILE A 242 7.04 15.82 9.55
N ASN A 243 6.03 14.99 9.25
CA ASN A 243 4.66 15.44 9.06
C ASN A 243 4.12 16.20 10.28
N TYR A 244 4.35 15.63 11.47
CA TYR A 244 3.97 16.25 12.73
C TYR A 244 4.61 17.64 12.92
N ILE A 245 5.91 17.76 12.64
CA ILE A 245 6.63 19.04 12.75
C ILE A 245 6.09 20.07 11.76
N ILE A 246 5.94 19.69 10.48
CA ILE A 246 5.47 20.59 9.43
C ILE A 246 4.04 21.05 9.75
N GLN A 247 3.16 20.14 10.16
CA GLN A 247 1.77 20.48 10.51
C GLN A 247 1.66 21.41 11.72
N LYS A 248 2.52 21.23 12.74
CA LYS A 248 2.59 22.14 13.88
C LYS A 248 2.99 23.55 13.45
N LYS A 249 3.99 23.65 12.57
CA LYS A 249 4.49 24.91 12.00
C LYS A 249 3.64 25.48 10.88
N TYR A 250 2.67 24.72 10.36
CA TYR A 250 1.80 25.15 9.28
C TYR A 250 1.03 26.40 9.74
N GLN A 251 1.46 27.53 9.20
CA GLN A 251 0.80 28.82 9.32
C GLN A 251 -0.26 28.91 8.22
N ASP A 252 -1.42 29.44 8.59
CA ASP A 252 -2.60 29.61 7.73
C ASP A 252 -2.33 30.67 6.65
N THR A 253 -1.45 30.37 5.68
CA THR A 253 -1.21 31.19 4.50
C THR A 253 -1.72 30.47 3.26
N ILE A 254 -3.04 30.56 3.09
CA ILE A 254 -3.74 30.83 1.82
C ILE A 254 -4.88 31.80 2.16
#